data_AF-A0A7L6LIJ0-F1
#
_entry.id   AF-A0A7L6LIJ0-F1
#
_cell.length_a   1.000
_cell.length_b   1.000
_cell.length_c   1.000
_cell.angle_alpha   90.00
_cell.angle_beta   90.00
_cell.angle_gamma   90.00
#
_symmetry.space_group_name_H-M   'P 1'
#
loop_
_entity.id
_entity.type
_entity.pdbx_description
1 polymer ?
#
loop_
_entity_poly.entity_id
_entity_poly.type
_entity_poly.pdbx_seq_one_letter_code
_entity_poly.pdbx_strand_id
1 'polypeptide(L)'
;MENYAKFVATEILNQLGGNRFIAMTGAKNFTYFDEDGECGLSFRLPSKFAMNGINLVKIKLTFSDTYQVTFSRVRGAMVKEVSTFDNVYCDQLECLFNEQTGLATRL
;
A
#
# COMPACT_ATOMS: atom_id res chain seq x y z
N MET A 1 11.29 9.22 16.55
CA MET A 1 10.99 9.18 15.11
C MET A 1 10.37 7.83 14.72
N GLU A 2 11.00 6.70 15.08
CA GLU A 2 10.49 5.34 14.79
C GLU A 2 9.02 5.07 15.20
N ASN A 3 8.58 5.61 16.34
CA ASN A 3 7.22 5.43 16.83
C ASN A 3 6.15 6.15 15.97
N TYR A 4 6.53 7.25 15.30
CA TYR A 4 5.62 8.00 14.42
C TYR A 4 5.41 7.28 13.08
N ALA A 5 6.48 6.80 12.45
CA ALA A 5 6.39 6.04 11.22
C ALA A 5 5.53 4.78 11.39
N LYS A 6 5.69 4.08 12.52
CA LYS A 6 4.85 2.93 12.88
C LYS A 6 3.38 3.31 13.08
N PHE A 7 3.11 4.46 13.70
CA PHE A 7 1.76 4.98 13.87
C PHE A 7 1.12 5.27 12.50
N VAL A 8 1.79 6.02 11.62
CA VAL A 8 1.31 6.34 10.26
C VAL A 8 1.03 5.05 9.46
N ALA A 9 1.95 4.08 9.51
CA ALA A 9 1.77 2.81 8.82
C ALA A 9 0.56 2.00 9.32
N THR A 10 0.33 2.02 10.64
CA THR A 10 -0.85 1.39 11.26
C THR A 10 -2.12 2.09 10.79
N GLU A 11 -2.08 3.41 10.66
CA GLU A 11 -3.26 4.19 10.29
C GLU A 11 -3.61 4.05 8.79
N ILE A 12 -2.60 3.97 7.92
CA ILE A 12 -2.80 3.59 6.51
C ILE A 12 -3.45 2.21 6.41
N LEU A 13 -3.00 1.23 7.21
CA LEU A 13 -3.59 -0.11 7.20
C LEU A 13 -5.05 -0.08 7.67
N ASN A 14 -5.38 0.69 8.70
CA ASN A 14 -6.76 0.85 9.16
C ASN A 14 -7.65 1.49 8.11
N GLN A 15 -7.17 2.53 7.41
CA GLN A 15 -7.89 3.19 6.32
C GLN A 15 -8.17 2.24 5.14
N LEU A 16 -7.26 1.31 4.85
CA LEU A 16 -7.48 0.25 3.86
C LEU A 16 -8.51 -0.81 4.30
N GLY A 17 -8.92 -0.83 5.57
CA GLY A 17 -9.85 -1.82 6.14
C GLY A 17 -9.23 -2.74 7.20
N GLY A 18 -8.00 -2.49 7.62
CA GLY A 18 -7.35 -3.16 8.75
C GLY A 18 -7.26 -4.68 8.60
N ASN A 19 -7.69 -5.41 9.63
CA ASN A 19 -7.68 -6.87 9.62
C ASN A 19 -8.54 -7.47 8.50
N ARG A 20 -9.62 -6.79 8.08
CA ARG A 20 -10.47 -7.26 6.97
C ARG A 20 -9.72 -7.20 5.65
N PHE A 21 -8.97 -6.11 5.42
CA PHE A 21 -8.10 -5.97 4.26
C PHE A 21 -7.09 -7.12 4.17
N ILE A 22 -6.44 -7.45 5.29
CA ILE A 22 -5.49 -8.57 5.35
C ILE A 22 -6.17 -9.89 5.00
N ALA A 23 -7.32 -10.17 5.60
CA ALA A 23 -8.06 -11.41 5.37
C ALA A 23 -8.54 -11.55 3.90
N MET A 24 -8.96 -10.46 3.28
CA MET A 24 -9.48 -10.46 1.90
C MET A 24 -8.39 -10.50 0.83
N THR A 25 -7.28 -9.79 1.06
CA THR A 25 -6.22 -9.63 0.06
C THR A 25 -5.07 -10.63 0.22
N GLY A 26 -4.98 -11.30 1.38
CA GLY A 26 -3.83 -12.13 1.73
C GLY A 26 -2.53 -11.35 1.85
N ALA A 27 -2.62 -10.03 2.07
CA ALA A 27 -1.47 -9.16 2.22
C ALA A 27 -0.58 -9.59 3.41
N LYS A 28 0.74 -9.48 3.22
CA LYS A 28 1.75 -9.94 4.19
C LYS A 28 3.00 -9.07 4.14
N ASN A 29 3.93 -9.33 5.05
CA ASN A 29 5.21 -8.63 5.16
C ASN A 29 5.01 -7.10 5.21
N PHE A 30 4.12 -6.66 6.09
CA PHE A 30 3.90 -5.24 6.36
C PHE A 30 5.14 -4.65 7.05
N THR A 31 5.67 -3.59 6.46
CA THR A 31 6.84 -2.88 6.96
C THR A 31 6.54 -1.38 6.91
N TYR A 32 6.84 -0.68 8.00
CA TYR A 32 6.85 0.78 8.01
C TYR A 32 8.20 1.29 7.52
N PHE A 33 8.21 2.47 6.89
CA PHE A 33 9.43 3.15 6.50
C PHE A 33 9.33 4.63 6.85
N ASP A 34 10.49 5.26 6.98
CA ASP A 34 10.68 6.68 7.21
C ASP A 34 11.80 7.13 6.27
N GLU A 35 11.44 7.92 5.26
CA GLU A 35 12.33 8.45 4.24
C GLU A 35 12.30 9.97 4.36
N ASP A 36 13.28 10.54 5.09
CA ASP A 36 13.47 11.99 5.26
C ASP A 36 12.21 12.75 5.76
N GLY A 37 11.46 12.13 6.69
CA GLY A 37 10.25 12.71 7.27
C GLY A 37 8.96 12.33 6.54
N GLU A 38 9.04 11.69 5.37
CA GLU A 38 7.91 11.05 4.72
C GLU A 38 7.82 9.58 5.16
N CYS A 39 6.80 9.29 5.97
CA CYS A 39 6.56 7.97 6.52
C CYS A 39 5.53 7.21 5.70
N GLY A 40 5.53 5.88 5.80
CA GLY A 40 4.51 5.10 5.10
C GLY A 40 4.49 3.61 5.42
N LEU A 41 3.65 2.91 4.66
CA LEU A 41 3.42 1.48 4.75
C LEU A 41 3.82 0.80 3.44
N SER A 42 4.57 -0.29 3.54
CA SER A 42 4.87 -1.18 2.42
C SER A 42 4.42 -2.60 2.75
N PHE A 43 3.81 -3.29 1.79
CA PHE A 43 3.37 -4.67 1.97
C PHE A 43 3.37 -5.46 0.68
N ARG A 44 3.32 -6.78 0.84
CA ARG A 44 3.31 -7.75 -0.26
C ARG A 44 1.93 -8.35 -0.44
N LEU A 45 1.51 -8.48 -1.69
CA LEU A 45 0.35 -9.30 -2.05
C LEU A 45 0.79 -10.71 -2.47
N PRO A 46 -0.09 -11.72 -2.37
CA PRO A 46 0.19 -13.04 -2.90
C PRO A 46 0.54 -12.99 -4.40
N SER A 47 1.56 -13.76 -4.79
CA SER A 47 2.01 -13.79 -6.17
C SER A 47 0.91 -14.27 -7.11
N LYS A 48 0.76 -13.60 -8.27
CA LYS A 48 -0.25 -13.90 -9.31
C LYS A 48 -1.72 -13.74 -8.84
N PHE A 49 -1.95 -13.03 -7.72
CA PHE A 49 -3.29 -12.81 -7.20
C PHE A 49 -3.90 -11.49 -7.72
N ALA A 50 -3.14 -10.41 -7.65
CA ALA A 50 -3.56 -9.12 -8.19
C ALA A 50 -3.34 -9.01 -9.71
N MET A 51 -4.14 -8.15 -10.34
CA MET A 51 -3.97 -7.72 -11.72
C MET A 51 -2.56 -7.21 -12.00
N ASN A 52 -2.14 -7.31 -13.26
CA ASN A 52 -0.81 -6.90 -13.73
C ASN A 52 0.38 -7.57 -13.02
N GLY A 53 0.11 -8.62 -12.22
CA GLY A 53 1.11 -9.31 -11.41
C GLY A 53 1.67 -8.43 -10.29
N ILE A 54 0.93 -7.42 -9.86
CA ILE A 54 1.29 -6.56 -8.73
C ILE A 54 1.46 -7.44 -7.49
N ASN A 55 2.56 -7.24 -6.78
CA ASN A 55 2.85 -8.00 -5.56
C ASN A 55 3.59 -7.19 -4.50
N LEU A 56 3.83 -5.91 -4.75
CA LEU A 56 4.39 -4.94 -3.81
C LEU A 56 3.58 -3.66 -3.93
N VAL A 57 3.11 -3.16 -2.81
CA VAL A 57 2.40 -1.87 -2.71
C VAL A 57 3.13 -1.04 -1.67
N LYS A 58 3.48 0.21 -2.04
CA LYS A 58 4.09 1.19 -1.16
C LYS A 58 3.16 2.40 -1.09
N ILE A 59 2.79 2.80 0.12
CA ILE A 59 1.93 3.96 0.39
C ILE A 59 2.72 4.90 1.28
N LYS A 60 2.99 6.10 0.78
CA LYS A 60 3.79 7.13 1.47
C LYS A 60 2.89 8.32 1.81
N LEU A 61 2.90 8.77 3.05
CA LEU A 61 2.29 10.02 3.46
C LEU A 61 3.22 11.17 3.05
N THR A 62 2.69 12.10 2.27
CA THR A 62 3.41 13.29 1.82
C THR A 62 3.20 14.46 2.78
N PHE A 63 4.04 15.48 2.70
CA PHE A 63 3.88 16.72 3.49
C PHE A 63 2.56 17.47 3.26
N SER A 64 1.88 17.19 2.15
CA SER A 64 0.57 17.77 1.81
C SER A 64 -0.61 17.04 2.47
N ASP A 65 -0.35 16.15 3.43
CA ASP A 65 -1.37 15.31 4.09
C ASP A 65 -2.19 14.46 3.09
N THR A 66 -1.52 14.02 2.03
CA THR A 66 -2.05 13.10 1.01
C THR A 66 -1.11 11.94 0.83
N TYR A 67 -1.60 10.86 0.21
CA TYR A 67 -0.80 9.69 -0.06
C TYR A 67 -0.25 9.68 -1.48
N GLN A 68 0.99 9.19 -1.60
CA GLN A 68 1.55 8.67 -2.84
C GLN A 68 1.49 7.14 -2.79
N VAL A 69 0.81 6.52 -3.75
CA VAL A 69 0.61 5.07 -3.83
C VAL A 69 1.34 4.52 -5.05
N THR A 70 2.30 3.63 -4.82
CA THR A 70 3.08 2.96 -5.86
C THR A 70 2.77 1.47 -5.86
N PHE A 71 2.34 0.98 -7.03
CA PHE A 71 2.12 -0.44 -7.30
C PHE A 71 3.29 -0.98 -8.11
N SER A 72 3.88 -2.07 -7.62
CA SER A 72 5.05 -2.67 -8.21
C SER A 72 4.91 -4.18 -8.34
N ARG A 73 5.63 -4.71 -9.32
CA ARG A 73 5.84 -6.14 -9.53
C ARG A 73 7.30 -6.45 -9.27
N VAL A 74 7.54 -7.34 -8.31
CA VAL A 74 8.88 -7.83 -8.00
C VAL A 74 9.03 -9.27 -8.45
N ARG A 75 10.14 -9.56 -9.13
CA ARG A 75 10.54 -10.91 -9.54
C ARG A 75 12.05 -11.08 -9.28
N GLY A 76 12.39 -11.87 -8.26
CA GLY A 76 13.77 -11.97 -7.79
C GLY A 76 14.28 -10.62 -7.31
N ALA A 77 15.41 -10.16 -7.85
CA ALA A 77 15.98 -8.84 -7.55
C ALA A 77 15.38 -7.70 -8.39
N MET A 78 14.56 -8.01 -9.40
CA MET A 78 13.99 -6.98 -10.28
C MET A 78 12.70 -6.43 -9.68
N VAL A 79 12.66 -5.12 -9.45
CA VAL A 79 11.46 -4.36 -9.11
C VAL A 79 11.04 -3.58 -10.35
N LYS A 80 9.82 -3.81 -10.83
CA LYS A 80 9.21 -3.05 -11.92
C LYS A 80 8.01 -2.29 -11.38
N GLU A 81 8.06 -0.97 -11.45
CA GLU A 81 6.91 -0.13 -11.18
C GLU A 81 5.83 -0.36 -12.26
N VAL A 82 4.59 -0.57 -11.82
CA VAL A 82 3.43 -0.76 -12.70
C VAL A 82 2.70 0.56 -12.85
N SER A 83 2.49 1.27 -11.74
CA SER A 83 1.77 2.54 -11.69
C SER A 83 2.04 3.26 -10.38
N THR A 84 2.06 4.59 -10.43
CA THR A 84 2.15 5.47 -9.26
C THR A 84 1.08 6.55 -9.34
N PHE A 85 0.48 6.86 -8.19
CA PHE A 85 -0.57 7.85 -8.05
C PHE A 85 -0.23 8.79 -6.89
N ASP A 86 -0.31 10.10 -7.15
CA ASP A 86 -0.05 11.16 -6.19
C ASP A 86 -1.36 11.84 -5.78
N ASN A 87 -1.33 12.57 -4.66
CA ASN A 87 -2.47 13.33 -4.12
C ASN A 87 -3.69 12.44 -3.80
N VAL A 88 -3.47 11.21 -3.34
CA VAL A 88 -4.53 10.27 -3.00
C VAL A 88 -5.02 10.57 -1.59
N TYR A 89 -6.32 10.81 -1.43
CA TYR A 89 -6.92 11.03 -0.11
C TYR A 89 -7.24 9.69 0.59
N CYS A 90 -7.42 9.73 1.91
CA CYS A 90 -7.64 8.52 2.72
C CYS A 90 -8.89 7.73 2.29
N ASP A 91 -9.95 8.41 1.87
CA ASP A 91 -11.20 7.83 1.37
C ASP A 91 -11.07 7.21 -0.04
N GLN A 92 -10.01 7.57 -0.77
CA GLN A 92 -9.72 7.08 -2.11
C GLN A 92 -8.80 5.85 -2.12
N LEU A 93 -8.07 5.58 -1.04
CA LEU A 93 -7.09 4.47 -0.96
C LEU A 93 -7.71 3.11 -1.30
N GLU A 94 -8.88 2.82 -0.74
CA GLU A 94 -9.59 1.56 -0.95
C GLU A 94 -10.04 1.40 -2.41
N CYS A 95 -10.61 2.46 -2.99
CA CYS A 95 -11.07 2.46 -4.38
C CYS A 95 -9.90 2.28 -5.35
N LEU A 96 -8.84 3.07 -5.18
CA LEU A 96 -7.63 3.01 -6.00
C LEU A 96 -6.98 1.62 -5.92
N PHE A 97 -6.89 1.04 -4.72
CA PHE A 97 -6.36 -0.30 -4.55
C PHE A 97 -7.16 -1.34 -5.33
N ASN A 98 -8.49 -1.29 -5.23
CA ASN A 98 -9.38 -2.22 -5.93
C ASN A 98 -9.24 -2.09 -7.46
N GLU A 99 -9.19 -0.86 -7.95
CA GLU A 99 -9.04 -0.58 -9.39
C GLU A 99 -7.71 -1.09 -9.94
N GLN A 100 -6.61 -0.87 -9.22
CA GLN A 100 -5.28 -1.24 -9.71
C GLN A 100 -4.98 -2.73 -9.52
N THR A 101 -5.49 -3.35 -8.45
CA THR A 101 -5.20 -4.75 -8.13
C THR A 101 -6.28 -5.72 -8.57
N GLY A 102 -7.49 -5.25 -8.87
CA GLY A 102 -8.65 -6.09 -9.18
C GLY A 102 -9.16 -6.93 -8.00
N LEU A 103 -8.65 -6.69 -6.79
CA LEU A 103 -9.06 -7.41 -5.58
C LEU A 103 -10.17 -6.61 -4.91
N ALA A 104 -11.34 -7.23 -4.73
CA ALA A 104 -12.40 -6.61 -3.94
C ALA A 104 -11.96 -6.54 -2.47
N THR A 105 -12.00 -5.35 -1.88
CA THR A 105 -11.78 -5.12 -0.43
C THR A 105 -13.08 -4.91 0.34
N ARG A 106 -14.23 -4.94 -0.36
CA ARG A 106 -15.58 -4.97 0.21
C ARG A 106 -16.31 -6.27 -0.16
N LEU A 107 -17.05 -6.80 0.81
CA LEU A 107 -18.03 -7.87 0.60
C LEU A 107 -19.32 -7.29 0.02
#